data_AF-A0A929LBM5-F1
#
_entry.id   AF-A0A929LBM5-F1
#
_cell.length_a   1.000
_cell.length_b   1.000
_cell.length_c   1.000
_cell.angle_alpha   90.00
_cell.angle_beta   90.00
_cell.angle_gamma   90.00
#
_symmetry.space_group_name_H-M   'P 1'
#
loop_
_entity.id
_entity.type
_entity.pdbx_description
1 polymer ?
#
loop_
_entity_poly.entity_id
_entity_poly.type
_entity_poly.pdbx_seq_one_letter_code
_entity_poly.pdbx_strand_id
1 'polypeptide(L)' 'MGLGDLGDKAKNLANDNRDKIEEQSDKVIDNKLDGDKSDKARDARDKGLDSLGE' A
#
# COMPACT_ATOMS: atom_id res chain seq x y z
N MET A 1 -23.01 7.78 -8.07
CA MET A 1 -21.87 6.97 -7.62
C MET A 1 -21.29 7.68 -6.41
N GLY A 2 -21.54 7.14 -5.21
CA GLY A 2 -21.10 7.74 -3.95
C GLY A 2 -19.63 7.40 -3.69
N LEU A 3 -18.94 8.31 -2.98
CA LEU A 3 -17.53 8.17 -2.61
C LEU A 3 -17.24 6.87 -1.82
N GLY A 4 -18.25 6.31 -1.13
CA GLY A 4 -18.16 5.01 -0.45
C GLY A 4 -17.92 3.83 -1.40
N ASP A 5 -18.70 3.71 -2.48
CA ASP A 5 -18.60 2.58 -3.43
C ASP A 5 -17.24 2.53 -4.16
N LEU A 6 -16.61 3.70 -4.34
CA LEU A 6 -15.28 3.81 -4.92
C LEU A 6 -14.20 3.43 -3.90
N GLY A 7 -14.38 3.79 -2.63
CA GLY A 7 -13.50 3.40 -1.53
C GLY A 7 -13.49 1.89 -1.30
N ASP A 8 -14.67 1.25 -1.26
CA ASP A 8 -14.79 -0.20 -1.11
C ASP A 8 -14.17 -0.96 -2.28
N LYS A 9 -14.36 -0.49 -3.52
CA LYS A 9 -13.69 -1.09 -4.70
C LYS A 9 -12.19 -0.90 -4.67
N ALA A 10 -11.70 0.28 -4.27
CA ALA A 10 -10.26 0.51 -4.13
C ALA A 10 -9.65 -0.37 -3.02
N LYS A 11 -10.37 -0.54 -1.90
CA LYS A 11 -9.98 -1.42 -0.78
C LYS A 11 -9.88 -2.87 -1.25
N ASN A 12 -10.91 -3.37 -1.95
CA ASN A 12 -10.91 -4.73 -2.52
C ASN A 12 -9.78 -4.92 -3.54
N LEU A 13 -9.61 -3.97 -4.47
CA LEU A 13 -8.59 -4.06 -5.50
C LEU A 13 -7.17 -3.96 -4.93
N ALA A 14 -6.98 -3.18 -3.86
CA ALA A 14 -5.74 -3.10 -3.12
C ALA A 14 -5.47 -4.38 -2.30
N ASN A 15 -6.50 -5.06 -1.80
CA ASN A 15 -6.36 -6.33 -1.09
C ASN A 15 -6.05 -7.48 -2.07
N ASP A 16 -6.79 -7.58 -3.18
CA ASP A 16 -6.53 -8.55 -4.27
C ASP A 16 -5.16 -8.36 -4.95
N ASN A 17 -4.65 -7.12 -4.99
CA ASN A 17 -3.33 -6.81 -5.55
C ASN A 17 -2.31 -6.45 -4.47
N ARG A 18 -2.56 -6.81 -3.21
CA ARG A 18 -1.68 -6.46 -2.08
C ARG A 18 -0.26 -6.92 -2.35
N ASP A 19 -0.05 -8.15 -2.80
CA ASP A 19 1.26 -8.70 -3.17
C ASP A 19 1.97 -7.89 -4.27
N LYS A 20 1.24 -7.41 -5.28
CA LYS A 20 1.81 -6.59 -6.36
C LYS A 20 2.14 -5.18 -5.90
N ILE A 21 1.29 -4.59 -5.08
CA ILE A 21 1.55 -3.31 -4.42
C ILE A 21 2.73 -3.47 -3.46
N GLU A 22 2.86 -4.64 -2.83
CA GLU A 22 4.03 -5.13 -2.10
C GLU A 22 5.30 -5.03 -2.88
N GLU A 23 5.39 -5.81 -3.94
CA GLU A 23 6.57 -5.87 -4.76
C GLU A 23 6.93 -4.51 -5.42
N GLN A 24 5.94 -3.78 -5.93
CA GLN A 24 6.18 -2.49 -6.59
C GLN A 24 6.57 -1.40 -5.60
N SER A 25 5.92 -1.33 -4.44
CA SER A 25 6.31 -0.36 -3.41
C SER A 25 7.70 -0.68 -2.90
N ASP A 26 8.03 -1.94 -2.64
CA ASP A 26 9.37 -2.34 -2.22
C ASP A 26 10.42 -1.95 -3.24
N LYS A 27 10.21 -2.22 -4.53
CA LYS A 27 11.13 -1.80 -5.60
C LYS A 27 11.31 -0.29 -5.67
N VAL A 28 10.24 0.48 -5.54
CA VAL A 28 10.31 1.95 -5.57
C VAL A 28 11.00 2.48 -4.32
N ILE A 29 10.74 1.86 -3.18
CA ILE A 29 11.33 2.19 -1.89
C ILE A 29 12.84 1.93 -1.95
N ASP A 30 13.26 0.70 -2.26
CA ASP A 30 14.67 0.32 -2.35
C ASP A 30 15.45 1.15 -3.39
N ASN A 31 14.81 1.52 -4.51
CA ASN A 31 15.48 2.20 -5.62
C ASN A 31 15.46 3.74 -5.51
N LYS A 32 14.63 4.32 -4.62
CA LYS A 32 14.42 5.78 -4.57
C LYS A 32 14.55 6.40 -3.18
N LEU A 33 14.57 5.60 -2.12
CA LEU A 33 14.68 6.05 -0.74
C LEU A 33 15.92 5.43 -0.10
N ASP A 34 16.83 6.28 0.40
CA ASP A 34 17.93 5.85 1.28
C ASP A 34 17.37 5.15 2.53
N GLY A 35 18.12 4.16 3.05
CA GLY A 35 17.70 3.20 4.09
C GLY A 35 16.73 3.74 5.15
N ASP A 36 17.07 4.84 5.82
CA ASP A 36 16.21 5.47 6.85
C ASP A 36 14.80 5.89 6.39
N LYS A 37 14.65 6.29 5.12
CA LYS A 37 13.35 6.66 4.55
C LYS A 37 12.62 5.44 3.98
N SER A 38 13.37 4.41 3.61
CA SER A 38 12.82 3.16 3.12
C SER A 38 12.06 2.41 4.21
N ASP A 39 12.63 2.33 5.41
CA ASP A 39 11.98 1.70 6.57
C ASP A 39 10.66 2.39 6.93
N LYS A 40 10.63 3.74 6.94
CA LYS A 40 9.40 4.49 7.19
C LYS A 40 8.35 4.29 6.11
N ALA A 41 8.76 4.19 4.85
CA ALA A 41 7.83 3.98 3.74
C ALA A 41 7.23 2.57 3.79
N ARG A 42 8.02 1.55 4.13
CA ARG A 42 7.52 0.18 4.36
C ARG A 42 6.53 0.14 5.52
N ASP A 43 6.87 0.71 6.67
CA ASP A 43 6.00 0.76 7.86
C ASP A 43 4.67 1.50 7.60
N ALA A 44 4.72 2.64 6.90
CA ALA A 44 3.51 3.40 6.55
C ALA A 44 2.60 2.64 5.58
N ARG A 45 3.20 1.93 4.63
CA ARG A 45 2.47 1.11 3.67
C ARG A 45 1.87 -0.13 4.36
N ASP A 46 2.57 -0.75 5.30
CA ASP A 46 2.06 -1.91 6.05
C ASP A 46 0.85 -1.52 6.89
N LYS A 47 0.96 -0.42 7.66
CA LYS A 47 -0.16 0.16 8.42
C LYS A 47 -1.34 0.56 7.55
N GLY A 48 -1.06 1.11 6.36
CA GLY A 48 -2.10 1.47 5.39
C GLY A 48 -2.84 0.24 4.87
N LEU A 49 -2.12 -0.82 4.50
CA LEU A 49 -2.71 -2.07 4.04
C LEU A 49 -3.45 -2.82 5.15
N ASP A 50 -2.97 -2.75 6.39
CA ASP A 50 -3.61 -3.32 7.57
C ASP A 50 -4.93 -2.61 7.92
N SER A 51 -4.94 -1.28 7.93
CA SER A 51 -6.18 -0.48 8.05
C SER A 51 -7.15 -0.67 6.88
N LEU A 52 -6.67 -1.16 5.73
CA LEU A 52 -7.49 -1.54 4.59
C LEU A 52 -7.95 -3.03 4.65
N GLY A 53 -7.42 -3.83 5.57
CA GLY A 53 -7.82 -5.21 5.82
C GLY A 53 -8.89 -5.37 6.91
N GLU A 54 -8.91 -4.47 7.90
CA GLU A 54 -9.92 -4.42 8.98
C GLU A 54 -11.24 -3.73 8.58
#